data_AF-A0A1I0J2J2-F1
#
_entry.id   AF-A0A1I0J2J2-F1
#
_cell.length_a   1.000
_cell.length_b   1.000
_cell.length_c   1.000
_cell.angle_alpha   90.00
_cell.angle_beta   90.00
_cell.angle_gamma   90.00
#
_symmetry.space_group_name_H-M   'P 1'
#
loop_
_entity.id
_entity.type
_entity.pdbx_description
1 polymer ?
#
loop_
_entity_poly.entity_id
_entity_poly.type
_entity_poly.pdbx_seq_one_letter_code
_entity_poly.pdbx_strand_id
1 'polypeptide(L)'
;MPLIVGNLLTDPAANSFISLADADAYLGAEANAPWSAAAPQAKEAALINASRWLSASLVWCDTALSDADLARVGHVSARLAVEALTVDLWASEAVKDAKRYKAGSVEVEYQDTSRRGGAAGGKRFPWMFPMLRGLLCGTGVQRDVVRR
;
A
#
# COMPACT_ATOMS: atom_id res chain seq x y z
N MET A 1 -2.96 -2.19 -20.29
CA MET A 1 -2.40 -0.81 -20.25
C MET A 1 -0.91 -0.98 -20.06
N PRO A 2 -0.04 -0.35 -20.88
CA PRO A 2 1.40 -0.50 -20.72
C PRO A 2 1.85 0.04 -19.37
N LEU A 3 2.84 -0.63 -18.79
CA LEU A 3 3.39 -0.31 -17.49
C LEU A 3 4.39 0.86 -17.65
N ILE A 4 4.15 1.96 -16.95
CA ILE A 4 4.98 3.17 -16.95
C ILE A 4 5.60 3.26 -15.57
N VAL A 5 6.91 3.02 -15.50
CA VAL A 5 7.66 2.95 -14.24
C VAL A 5 8.08 4.34 -13.81
N GLY A 6 7.83 4.68 -12.55
CA GLY A 6 8.26 5.94 -11.97
C GLY A 6 7.78 6.12 -10.53
N ASN A 7 8.00 7.32 -9.99
CA ASN A 7 7.53 7.66 -8.66
C ASN A 7 6.10 8.22 -8.72
N LEU A 8 5.09 7.38 -8.43
CA LEU A 8 3.67 7.80 -8.47
C LEU A 8 3.33 8.93 -7.48
N LEU A 9 4.20 9.21 -6.50
CA LEU A 9 3.97 10.29 -5.53
C LEU A 9 4.28 11.68 -6.12
N THR A 10 5.02 11.74 -7.23
CA THR A 10 5.46 13.00 -7.85
C THR A 10 5.26 13.03 -9.37
N ASP A 11 5.32 11.88 -10.04
CA ASP A 11 5.11 11.74 -11.47
C ASP A 11 3.68 11.27 -11.79
N PRO A 12 2.84 12.12 -12.40
CA PRO A 12 1.47 11.75 -12.75
C PRO A 12 1.37 10.80 -13.96
N ALA A 13 2.44 10.63 -14.75
CA ALA A 13 2.46 9.68 -15.87
C ALA A 13 2.78 8.25 -15.41
N ALA A 14 3.47 8.11 -14.27
CA ALA A 14 3.81 6.82 -13.71
C ALA A 14 2.57 6.06 -13.24
N ASN A 15 2.56 4.75 -13.48
CA ASN A 15 1.47 3.87 -13.05
C ASN A 15 1.96 2.64 -12.27
N SER A 16 3.28 2.41 -12.19
CA SER A 16 3.88 1.46 -11.26
C SER A 16 5.23 1.94 -10.71
N PHE A 17 5.56 1.50 -9.49
CA PHE A 17 6.86 1.78 -8.85
C PHE A 17 7.99 0.85 -9.33
N ILE A 18 7.66 -0.26 -9.99
CA ILE A 18 8.63 -1.29 -10.41
C ILE A 18 8.27 -1.82 -11.80
N SER A 19 9.28 -2.14 -12.61
CA SER A 19 9.05 -2.77 -13.92
C SER A 19 8.57 -4.21 -13.78
N LEU A 20 7.94 -4.76 -14.83
CA LEU A 20 7.58 -6.18 -14.85
C LEU A 20 8.81 -7.09 -14.73
N ALA A 21 9.91 -6.73 -15.41
CA ALA A 21 11.14 -7.51 -15.41
C ALA A 21 11.80 -7.54 -14.02
N ASP A 22 11.85 -6.39 -13.33
CA ASP A 22 12.42 -6.32 -11.99
C ASP A 22 11.53 -7.03 -10.96
N ALA A 23 10.20 -6.94 -11.12
CA ALA A 23 9.26 -7.69 -10.29
C ALA A 23 9.39 -9.21 -10.49
N ASP A 24 9.56 -9.66 -11.74
CA ASP A 24 9.81 -11.07 -12.06
C ASP A 24 11.15 -11.55 -11.49
N ALA A 25 12.21 -10.74 -11.55
CA ALA A 25 13.51 -11.07 -10.96
C ALA A 25 13.42 -11.18 -9.42
N TYR A 26 12.75 -10.22 -8.78
CA TYR A 26 12.57 -10.19 -7.34
C TYR A 26 11.71 -11.36 -6.83
N LEU A 27 10.52 -11.58 -7.43
CA LEU A 27 9.59 -12.63 -7.01
C LEU A 27 10.02 -14.03 -7.48
N GLY A 28 10.79 -14.11 -8.56
CA GLY A 28 11.40 -15.35 -9.05
C GLY A 28 12.40 -15.93 -8.04
N ALA A 29 13.18 -15.08 -7.38
CA ALA A 29 14.07 -15.49 -6.30
C ALA A 29 13.31 -16.05 -5.07
N GLU A 30 12.06 -15.63 -4.85
CA GLU A 30 11.20 -16.11 -3.77
C GLU A 30 10.42 -17.39 -4.15
N ALA A 31 10.58 -17.91 -5.37
CA ALA A 31 9.83 -19.06 -5.90
C ALA A 31 8.29 -18.89 -5.76
N ASN A 32 7.79 -17.68 -6.01
CA ASN A 32 6.39 -17.35 -5.78
C ASN A 32 5.48 -18.01 -6.84
N ALA A 33 4.82 -19.12 -6.46
CA ALA A 33 4.00 -19.92 -7.37
C ALA A 33 2.76 -19.18 -7.93
N PRO A 34 1.98 -18.43 -7.14
CA PRO A 34 0.87 -17.62 -7.67
C PRO A 34 1.32 -16.61 -8.72
N TRP A 35 2.45 -15.93 -8.48
CA TRP A 35 3.02 -14.99 -9.44
C TRP A 35 3.46 -15.69 -10.73
N SER A 36 4.18 -16.81 -10.60
CA SER A 36 4.72 -17.55 -11.75
C SER A 36 3.62 -18.14 -12.65
N ALA A 37 2.48 -18.49 -12.07
CA ALA A 37 1.33 -19.02 -12.81
C ALA A 37 0.48 -17.94 -13.51
N ALA A 38 0.63 -16.66 -13.13
CA ALA A 38 -0.17 -15.57 -13.68
C ALA A 38 0.30 -15.16 -15.09
N ALA A 39 -0.66 -14.85 -15.97
CA ALA A 39 -0.37 -14.31 -17.29
C ALA A 39 0.29 -12.92 -17.20
N PRO A 40 1.17 -12.53 -18.15
CA PRO A 40 1.86 -11.23 -18.12
C PRO A 40 0.91 -10.04 -17.98
N GLN A 41 -0.23 -10.05 -18.67
CA GLN A 41 -1.21 -8.96 -18.58
C GLN A 41 -1.85 -8.86 -17.18
N ALA A 42 -2.04 -9.99 -16.50
CA ALA A 42 -2.55 -10.02 -15.13
C ALA A 42 -1.51 -9.51 -14.14
N LYS A 43 -0.23 -9.85 -14.34
CA LYS A 43 0.90 -9.31 -13.56
C LYS A 43 1.00 -7.80 -13.67
N GLU A 44 0.95 -7.27 -14.90
CA GLU A 44 0.99 -5.82 -15.15
C GLU A 44 -0.19 -5.11 -14.48
N ALA A 45 -1.41 -5.63 -14.63
CA ALA A 45 -2.60 -5.08 -13.99
C ALA A 45 -2.50 -5.11 -12.45
N ALA A 46 -1.97 -6.19 -11.88
CA ALA A 46 -1.76 -6.34 -10.45
C ALA A 46 -0.71 -5.36 -9.91
N LEU A 47 0.39 -5.12 -10.65
CA LEU A 47 1.41 -4.14 -10.29
C LEU A 47 0.84 -2.71 -10.30
N ILE A 48 0.08 -2.36 -11.33
CA ILE A 48 -0.60 -1.05 -11.38
C ILE A 48 -1.56 -0.89 -10.21
N ASN A 49 -2.35 -1.92 -9.90
CA ASN A 49 -3.31 -1.90 -8.81
C ASN A 49 -2.60 -1.72 -7.45
N ALA A 50 -1.58 -2.53 -7.19
CA ALA A 50 -0.79 -2.47 -5.96
C ALA A 50 -0.06 -1.12 -5.79
N SER A 51 0.55 -0.61 -6.86
CA SER A 51 1.24 0.69 -6.82
C SER A 51 0.27 1.84 -6.53
N ARG A 52 -0.90 1.86 -7.16
CA ARG A 52 -1.95 2.87 -6.88
C ARG A 52 -2.50 2.78 -5.47
N TRP A 53 -2.69 1.57 -4.98
CA TRP A 53 -3.12 1.36 -3.61
C TRP A 53 -2.06 1.88 -2.62
N LEU A 54 -0.78 1.59 -2.83
CA LEU A 54 0.30 2.11 -1.99
C LEU A 54 0.36 3.64 -1.98
N SER A 55 0.22 4.29 -3.14
CA SER A 55 0.26 5.75 -3.23
C SER A 55 -0.96 6.40 -2.57
N ALA A 56 -2.15 5.79 -2.68
CA ALA A 56 -3.40 6.37 -2.20
C ALA A 56 -3.69 6.06 -0.73
N SER A 57 -3.38 4.84 -0.28
CA SER A 57 -3.74 4.39 1.07
C SER A 57 -2.73 4.85 2.11
N LEU A 58 -1.45 5.03 1.78
CA LEU A 58 -0.41 5.34 2.77
C LEU A 58 -0.11 6.84 2.87
N VAL A 59 0.29 7.27 4.07
CA VAL A 59 0.77 8.64 4.32
C VAL A 59 2.29 8.63 4.30
N TRP A 60 2.86 9.28 3.28
CA TRP A 60 4.30 9.35 3.03
C TRP A 60 4.88 10.58 3.73
N CYS A 61 6.05 10.44 4.37
CA CYS A 61 6.74 11.57 4.99
C CYS A 61 7.46 12.45 3.99
N ASP A 62 7.95 11.85 2.90
CA ASP A 62 8.51 12.54 1.77
C ASP A 62 7.94 11.91 0.49
N THR A 63 7.60 12.74 -0.48
CA THR A 63 7.15 12.31 -1.80
C THR A 63 8.32 12.18 -2.78
N ALA A 64 9.45 12.84 -2.49
CA ALA A 64 10.69 12.74 -3.27
C ALA A 64 11.54 11.54 -2.80
N LEU A 65 11.10 10.34 -3.15
CA LEU A 65 11.81 9.11 -2.82
C LEU A 65 13.16 9.04 -3.54
N SER A 66 14.22 8.66 -2.81
CA SER A 66 15.53 8.35 -3.40
C SER A 66 15.45 7.06 -4.24
N ASP A 67 16.44 6.83 -5.12
CA ASP A 67 16.50 5.59 -5.93
C ASP A 67 16.45 4.33 -5.06
N ALA A 68 17.12 4.37 -3.90
CA ALA A 68 17.12 3.25 -2.95
C ALA A 68 15.75 3.03 -2.30
N ASP A 69 15.02 4.12 -2.03
CA ASP A 69 13.67 4.05 -1.47
C ASP A 69 12.66 3.60 -2.54
N LEU A 70 12.81 4.04 -3.78
CA LEU A 70 12.01 3.57 -4.92
C LEU A 70 12.20 2.08 -5.16
N ALA A 71 13.43 1.58 -5.14
CA ALA A 71 13.68 0.14 -5.24
C ALA A 71 12.98 -0.63 -4.11
N ARG A 72 13.04 -0.11 -2.88
CA ARG A 72 12.37 -0.70 -1.72
C ARG A 72 10.85 -0.71 -1.85
N VAL A 73 10.25 0.41 -2.25
CA VAL A 73 8.81 0.52 -2.52
C VAL A 73 8.41 -0.39 -3.67
N GLY A 74 9.27 -0.52 -4.69
CA GLY A 74 9.09 -1.45 -5.81
C GLY A 74 8.98 -2.90 -5.35
N HIS A 75 9.90 -3.38 -4.50
CA HIS A 75 9.84 -4.73 -3.93
C HIS A 75 8.56 -4.97 -3.11
N VAL A 76 8.14 -3.96 -2.33
CA VAL A 76 6.87 -4.03 -1.58
C VAL A 76 5.68 -4.07 -2.52
N SER A 77 5.69 -3.26 -3.58
CA SER A 77 4.66 -3.27 -4.62
C SER A 77 4.59 -4.62 -5.34
N ALA A 78 5.72 -5.28 -5.59
CA ALA A 78 5.76 -6.60 -6.19
C ALA A 78 5.09 -7.65 -5.29
N ARG A 79 5.43 -7.69 -3.99
CA ARG A 79 4.76 -8.59 -3.03
C ARG A 79 3.27 -8.31 -2.90
N LEU A 80 2.89 -7.04 -2.87
CA LEU A 80 1.48 -6.64 -2.78
C LEU A 80 0.72 -6.99 -4.07
N ALA A 81 1.37 -6.95 -5.23
CA ALA A 81 0.77 -7.39 -6.49
C ALA A 81 0.42 -8.88 -6.49
N VAL A 82 1.21 -9.73 -5.81
CA VAL A 82 0.84 -11.14 -5.62
C VAL A 82 -0.47 -11.27 -4.85
N GLU A 83 -0.64 -10.50 -3.77
CA GLU A 83 -1.89 -10.45 -3.01
C GLU A 83 -3.05 -9.96 -3.90
N ALA A 84 -2.81 -8.92 -4.69
CA ALA A 84 -3.77 -8.31 -5.60
C ALA A 84 -4.30 -9.27 -6.69
N LEU A 85 -3.59 -10.36 -6.99
CA LEU A 85 -4.09 -11.40 -7.91
C LEU A 85 -5.26 -12.20 -7.32
N THR A 86 -5.37 -12.27 -6.01
CA THR A 86 -6.35 -13.12 -5.30
C THR A 86 -7.33 -12.33 -4.45
N VAL A 87 -7.02 -11.06 -4.20
CA VAL A 87 -7.72 -10.20 -3.25
C VAL A 87 -7.97 -8.83 -3.86
N ASP A 88 -9.18 -8.31 -3.64
CA ASP A 88 -9.44 -6.88 -3.86
C ASP A 88 -8.81 -6.04 -2.72
N LEU A 89 -7.79 -5.25 -3.08
CA LEU A 89 -7.06 -4.37 -2.16
C LEU A 89 -7.92 -3.21 -1.66
N TRP A 90 -8.89 -2.77 -2.47
CA TRP A 90 -9.72 -1.59 -2.20
C TRP A 90 -10.98 -1.94 -1.41
N ALA A 91 -11.31 -3.23 -1.32
CA ALA A 91 -12.38 -3.69 -0.44
C ALA A 91 -12.03 -3.33 1.02
N SER A 92 -12.97 -2.68 1.71
CA SER A 92 -12.86 -2.48 3.15
C SER A 92 -12.85 -3.84 3.84
N GLU A 93 -11.98 -4.02 4.84
CA GLU A 93 -12.17 -5.15 5.74
C GLU A 93 -13.53 -4.96 6.41
N ALA A 94 -14.46 -5.90 6.17
CA ALA A 94 -15.69 -5.94 6.92
C ALA A 94 -15.31 -6.04 8.40
N VAL A 95 -15.50 -4.94 9.13
CA VAL A 95 -15.36 -4.97 10.59
C VAL A 95 -16.33 -6.04 11.05
N LYS A 96 -15.82 -7.12 11.64
CA LYS A 96 -16.66 -8.11 12.33
C LYS A 96 -17.16 -7.48 13.63
N ASP A 97 -17.92 -6.39 13.53
CA ASP A 97 -18.62 -5.82 14.67
C ASP A 97 -19.88 -6.65 14.94
N ALA A 98 -19.72 -7.50 15.95
CA ALA A 98 -20.72 -8.08 16.84
C ALA A 98 -22.18 -8.16 16.37
N LYS A 99 -22.64 -9.40 16.14
CA LYS A 99 -24.07 -9.76 16.31
C LYS A 99 -24.47 -9.55 17.77
N ARG A 100 -25.20 -8.47 18.07
CA ARG A 100 -26.30 -8.48 19.06
C ARG A 100 -27.18 -7.24 18.92
N TYR A 101 -28.42 -7.49 18.48
CA TYR A 101 -29.52 -6.54 18.57
C TYR A 101 -30.05 -6.47 20.00
N LYS A 102 -30.23 -5.25 20.55
CA LYS A 102 -31.41 -4.89 21.34
C LYS A 102 -31.64 -3.38 21.28
N ALA A 103 -32.87 -3.00 20.98
CA ALA A 103 -33.36 -1.66 20.73
C ALA A 103 -33.20 -0.72 21.94
N GLY A 104 -32.93 0.55 21.66
CA GLY A 104 -32.97 1.64 22.64
C GLY A 104 -31.99 2.75 22.28
N SER A 105 -32.50 3.78 21.60
CA SER A 105 -31.96 5.13 21.38
C SER A 105 -30.55 5.42 21.92
N VAL A 106 -29.57 5.53 21.01
CA VAL A 106 -28.31 6.23 21.29
C VAL A 106 -27.94 7.02 20.04
N GLU A 107 -27.75 8.33 20.21
CA GLU A 107 -27.17 9.21 19.20
C GLU A 107 -25.82 8.63 18.75
N VAL A 108 -25.70 8.36 17.45
CA VAL A 108 -24.47 7.86 16.86
C VAL A 108 -23.57 9.06 16.61
N GLU A 109 -22.68 9.34 17.57
CA GLU A 109 -21.52 10.19 17.30
C GLU A 109 -20.55 9.38 16.43
N TYR A 110 -20.41 9.80 15.17
CA TYR A 110 -19.42 9.23 14.27
C TYR A 110 -18.03 9.62 14.78
N GLN A 111 -17.34 8.68 15.42
CA GLN A 111 -15.92 8.84 15.66
C GLN A 111 -15.20 8.77 14.31
N ASP A 112 -14.82 9.95 13.81
CA ASP A 112 -13.97 10.10 12.65
C ASP A 112 -12.60 9.46 12.94
N THR A 113 -12.42 8.23 12.47
CA THR A 113 -11.17 7.49 12.59
C THR A 113 -10.14 7.89 11.54
N SER A 114 -10.37 8.98 10.78
CA SER A 114 -9.40 9.48 9.78
C SER A 114 -8.09 10.03 10.37
N ARG A 115 -7.92 10.02 11.70
CA ARG A 115 -6.69 10.50 12.36
C ARG A 115 -6.02 9.46 13.25
N ARG A 116 -5.45 8.43 12.63
CA ARG A 116 -4.22 7.76 13.12
C ARG A 116 -3.46 7.25 11.90
N GLY A 117 -2.25 7.78 11.70
CA GLY A 117 -1.44 7.58 10.49
C GLY A 117 -1.14 6.10 10.19
N GLY A 118 -1.98 5.49 9.38
CA GLY A 118 -1.85 4.12 8.90
C GLY A 118 -3.02 3.77 7.99
N ALA A 119 -2.75 3.58 6.71
CA ALA A 119 -3.66 3.13 5.65
C ALA A 119 -5.07 3.76 5.70
N ALA A 120 -5.30 4.84 4.96
CA ALA A 120 -6.64 5.36 4.69
C ALA A 120 -7.46 4.27 3.98
N GLY A 121 -8.35 3.60 4.73
CA GLY A 121 -9.38 2.67 4.25
C GLY A 121 -8.92 1.58 3.28
N GLY A 122 -8.57 0.39 3.78
CA GLY A 122 -8.28 -0.77 2.95
C GLY A 122 -7.75 -1.96 3.75
N LYS A 123 -7.49 -3.09 3.07
CA LYS A 123 -6.87 -4.27 3.71
C LYS A 123 -5.51 -3.96 4.30
N ARG A 124 -5.25 -4.47 5.51
CA ARG A 124 -3.96 -4.27 6.19
C ARG A 124 -3.03 -5.46 5.94
N PHE A 125 -1.81 -5.16 5.54
CA PHE A 125 -0.74 -6.14 5.35
C PHE A 125 0.35 -5.92 6.41
N PRO A 126 0.36 -6.66 7.54
CA PRO A 126 1.30 -6.42 8.64
C PRO A 126 2.76 -6.53 8.23
N TRP A 127 3.08 -7.36 7.25
CA TRP A 127 4.43 -7.56 6.72
C TRP A 127 4.98 -6.34 5.96
N MET A 128 4.10 -5.44 5.48
CA MET A 128 4.47 -4.30 4.65
C MET A 128 5.11 -3.16 5.46
N PHE A 129 4.57 -2.86 6.64
CA PHE A 129 5.00 -1.71 7.45
C PHE A 129 6.47 -1.77 7.91
N PRO A 130 7.01 -2.93 8.33
CA PRO A 130 8.44 -3.07 8.61
C PRO A 130 9.33 -2.74 7.41
N MET A 131 8.90 -3.07 6.20
CA MET A 131 9.66 -2.82 4.96
C MET A 131 9.63 -1.33 4.58
N LEU A 132 8.52 -0.64 4.83
CA LEU A 132 8.35 0.79 4.57
C LEU A 132 8.72 1.69 5.77
N ARG A 133 9.38 1.11 6.79
CA ARG A 133 9.71 1.85 8.01
C ARG A 133 10.65 3.02 7.70
N GLY A 134 10.28 4.21 8.17
CA GLY A 134 11.00 5.46 7.93
C GLY A 134 10.54 6.24 6.70
N LEU A 135 9.75 5.63 5.80
CA LEU A 135 9.13 6.30 4.66
C LEU A 135 7.70 6.77 4.95
N LEU A 136 7.02 6.05 5.85
CA LEU A 136 5.65 6.35 6.26
C LEU A 136 5.61 7.22 7.50
N CYS A 137 4.67 8.15 7.51
CA CYS A 137 4.40 9.02 8.64
C CYS A 137 3.49 8.32 9.65
N GLY A 138 4.12 7.65 10.62
CA GLY A 138 3.49 7.09 11.81
C GLY A 138 3.72 7.97 13.03
N THR A 139 2.64 8.23 13.78
CA THR A 139 2.55 9.11 14.96
C THR A 139 3.71 8.96 15.96
N GLY A 140 4.45 10.06 16.15
CA GLY A 140 5.31 10.27 17.33
C GLY A 140 6.79 10.48 17.01
N VAL A 141 7.17 11.69 16.60
CA VAL A 141 8.04 12.61 17.36
C VAL A 141 7.87 13.98 16.70
N GLN A 142 7.11 14.88 17.33
CA GLN A 142 7.32 16.30 17.12
C GLN A 142 8.78 16.57 17.50
N ARG A 143 9.64 16.87 16.52
CA ARG A 143 10.90 17.52 16.84
C ARG A 143 10.51 18.92 17.30
N ASP A 144 10.43 19.11 18.61
CA ASP A 144 10.36 20.44 19.22
C ASP A 144 11.49 21.28 18.63
N VAL A 145 11.11 22.22 17.77
CA VAL A 145 12.01 23.29 17.38
C VAL A 145 12.09 24.22 18.59
N VAL A 146 13.03 23.91 19.47
CA VAL A 146 13.46 24.83 20.53
C VAL A 146 14.05 26.05 19.83
N ARG A 147 13.23 27.09 19.66
CA ARG A 147 13.74 28.44 19.37
C ARG A 147 14.31 28.98 20.67
N ARG A 148 15.64 29.15 20.70
CA ARG A 148 16.34 30.04 21.63
C ARG A 148 16.15 31.48 21.21
#